data_AF-A0A9P6K3D9-F1
#
_entry.id   AF-A0A9P6K3D9-F1
#
_cell.length_a   1.000
_cell.length_b   1.000
_cell.length_c   1.000
_cell.angle_alpha   90.00
_cell.angle_beta   90.00
_cell.angle_gamma   90.00
#
_symmetry.space_group_name_H-M   'P 1'
#
loop_
_entity.id
_entity.type
_entity.pdbx_description
1 polymer ?
#
loop_
_entity_poly.entity_id
_entity_poly.type
_entity_poly.pdbx_seq_one_letter_code
_entity_poly.pdbx_strand_id
1 'polypeptide(L)' 'IKLVSTTTPVTHFIVHARKCWLKGLSPKQNRSVPPLKYDVVYRLAKDFPHLTITINGGFHKTSELRQQLDLVDGVMVGRE' A
#
# COMPACT_ATOMS: atom_id res chain seq x y z
N ILE A 1 -8.35 10.06 -4.77
CA ILE A 1 -7.48 10.00 -5.98
C ILE A 1 -8.40 10.04 -7.19
N LYS A 2 -8.07 10.70 -8.31
CA LYS A 2 -9.06 10.91 -9.39
C LYS A 2 -9.12 9.79 -10.43
N LEU A 3 -8.03 9.05 -10.61
CA LEU A 3 -7.90 8.00 -11.62
C LEU A 3 -6.82 7.00 -11.17
N VAL A 4 -7.01 5.71 -11.45
CA VAL A 4 -6.01 4.65 -11.19
C VAL A 4 -5.77 3.79 -12.43
N SER A 5 -6.81 3.22 -13.03
CA SER A 5 -6.72 2.40 -14.25
C SER A 5 -7.97 2.58 -15.11
N THR A 6 -7.82 2.78 -16.42
CA THR A 6 -8.95 2.90 -17.36
C THR A 6 -8.74 2.17 -18.68
N THR A 7 -7.50 2.12 -19.17
CA THR A 7 -7.17 1.53 -20.48
C THR A 7 -6.36 0.24 -20.36
N THR A 8 -5.97 -0.14 -19.15
CA THR A 8 -5.15 -1.34 -18.91
C THR A 8 -6.01 -2.45 -18.31
N PRO A 9 -5.68 -3.73 -18.57
CA PRO A 9 -6.38 -4.85 -17.95
C PRO A 9 -6.01 -5.05 -16.47
N VAL A 10 -5.16 -4.19 -15.90
CA VAL A 10 -4.72 -4.33 -14.51
C VAL A 10 -5.87 -3.96 -13.57
N THR A 11 -6.31 -4.94 -12.79
CA THR A 11 -7.37 -4.81 -11.79
C THR A 11 -6.87 -4.97 -10.36
N HIS A 12 -5.66 -5.49 -10.15
CA HIS A 12 -5.06 -5.70 -8.83
C HIS A 12 -3.84 -4.80 -8.63
N PHE A 13 -3.89 -3.97 -7.59
CA PHE A 13 -2.81 -3.06 -7.21
C PHE A 13 -2.28 -3.40 -5.83
N ILE A 14 -0.97 -3.64 -5.75
CA ILE A 14 -0.25 -3.83 -4.50
C ILE A 14 0.49 -2.54 -4.20
N VAL A 15 0.06 -1.83 -3.17
CA VAL A 15 0.53 -0.48 -2.87
C VAL A 15 1.41 -0.51 -1.63
N HIS A 16 2.71 -0.27 -1.83
CA HIS A 16 3.58 0.03 -0.69
C HIS A 16 3.19 1.40 -0.13
N ALA A 17 2.73 1.43 1.13
CA ALA A 17 2.21 2.61 1.78
C ALA A 17 3.30 3.65 2.16
N ARG A 18 4.48 3.58 1.54
CA ARG A 18 5.60 4.48 1.80
C ARG A 18 6.04 5.11 0.49
N LYS A 19 6.15 6.43 0.47
CA LYS A 19 6.63 7.14 -0.72
C LYS A 19 8.15 6.94 -0.85
N CYS A 20 8.62 6.61 -2.04
CA CYS A 20 10.04 6.65 -2.37
C CYS A 20 10.48 8.10 -2.61
N TRP A 21 11.49 8.58 -1.87
CA TRP A 21 12.16 9.85 -2.12
C TRP A 21 13.39 9.58 -2.99
N LEU A 22 13.32 10.05 -4.24
CA LEU A 22 14.32 9.79 -5.28
C LEU A 22 15.62 10.58 -5.09
N LYS A 23 15.62 11.59 -4.22
CA LYS A 23 16.81 12.41 -3.91
C LYS A 23 17.09 12.34 -2.42
N GLY A 24 18.37 12.19 -2.08
CA GLY A 24 18.85 12.27 -0.69
C GLY A 24 18.78 10.98 0.13
N LEU A 25 18.14 9.92 -0.36
CA LEU A 25 18.06 8.63 0.34
C LEU A 25 18.47 7.45 -0.55
N SER A 26 19.21 6.51 0.02
CA SER A 26 19.48 5.20 -0.60
C SER A 26 18.22 4.33 -0.67
N PRO A 27 18.20 3.27 -1.50
CA PRO A 27 17.09 2.30 -1.53
C PRO A 27 16.81 1.65 -0.17
N LYS A 28 17.83 1.43 0.66
CA LYS A 28 17.67 0.89 2.02
C LYS A 28 16.98 1.90 2.93
N GLN A 29 17.41 3.17 2.91
CA GLN A 29 16.81 4.24 3.71
C GLN A 29 15.36 4.54 3.30
N ASN A 30 15.04 4.45 2.01
CA ASN A 30 13.66 4.59 1.53
C ASN A 30 12.68 3.54 2.09
N ARG A 31 13.18 2.47 2.72
CA ARG A 31 12.35 1.47 3.41
C ARG A 31 12.08 1.78 4.88
N SER A 32 12.67 2.82 5.45
CA SER A 32 12.50 3.14 6.87
C SER A 32 12.26 4.62 7.15
N VAL A 33 12.89 5.52 6.37
CA VAL A 33 12.89 6.96 6.66
C VAL A 33 11.57 7.66 6.33
N PRO A 34 10.99 7.56 5.12
CA PRO A 34 9.68 8.17 4.87
C PRO A 34 8.62 7.48 5.74
N PRO A 35 7.62 8.21 6.29
CA PRO A 35 6.58 7.58 7.10
C PRO A 35 5.66 6.71 6.24
N LEU A 36 5.04 5.71 6.88
CA LEU A 36 3.93 4.95 6.29
C LEU A 36 2.68 5.84 6.24
N LYS A 37 1.89 5.68 5.18
CA LYS A 37 0.66 6.43 4.88
C LYS A 37 -0.46 5.48 4.48
N TYR A 38 -0.93 4.69 5.44
CA TYR A 38 -1.97 3.69 5.20
C TYR A 38 -3.31 4.32 4.79
N ASP A 39 -3.61 5.51 5.28
CA ASP A 39 -4.81 6.30 4.93
C ASP A 39 -4.96 6.51 3.41
N VAL A 40 -3.85 6.63 2.69
CA VAL A 40 -3.86 6.75 1.23
C VAL A 40 -4.31 5.45 0.57
N VAL A 41 -3.86 4.30 1.09
CA VAL A 41 -4.24 2.98 0.56
C VAL A 41 -5.69 2.65 0.88
N TYR A 42 -6.16 2.98 2.09
CA TYR A 42 -7.58 2.82 2.44
C TYR A 42 -8.48 3.68 1.55
N ARG A 43 -8.05 4.90 1.24
CA ARG A 43 -8.79 5.77 0.31
C ARG A 43 -8.81 5.19 -1.11
N LEU A 44 -7.75 4.52 -1.56
CA LEU A 44 -7.75 3.82 -2.84
C LEU A 44 -8.78 2.68 -2.86
N ALA A 45 -8.80 1.84 -1.83
CA ALA A 45 -9.78 0.76 -1.73
C ALA A 45 -11.23 1.31 -1.72
N LYS A 46 -11.47 2.38 -0.97
CA LYS A 46 -12.79 3.04 -0.89
C LYS A 46 -13.20 3.73 -2.19
N ASP A 47 -12.31 4.50 -2.82
CA ASP A 47 -12.62 5.30 -4.01
C ASP A 47 -12.75 4.41 -5.26
N PHE A 48 -12.13 3.23 -5.29
CA PHE A 48 -12.05 2.34 -6.44
C PHE A 48 -12.47 0.89 -6.10
N PRO A 49 -13.73 0.64 -5.71
CA PRO A 49 -14.19 -0.68 -5.26
C PRO A 49 -14.21 -1.78 -6.34
N HIS A 50 -13.99 -1.40 -7.62
CA HIS A 50 -13.85 -2.33 -8.73
C HIS A 50 -12.41 -2.86 -8.90
N LEU A 51 -11.45 -2.35 -8.12
CA LEU A 51 -10.06 -2.78 -8.12
C LEU A 51 -9.79 -3.58 -6.85
N THR A 52 -8.96 -4.61 -6.95
CA THR A 52 -8.39 -5.27 -5.76
C THR A 52 -7.21 -4.44 -5.27
N ILE A 53 -7.26 -3.98 -4.03
CA ILE A 53 -6.21 -3.18 -3.40
C ILE A 53 -5.56 -3.97 -2.26
N THR A 54 -4.27 -4.24 -2.38
CA THR A 54 -3.46 -4.88 -1.34
C THR A 54 -2.49 -3.89 -0.73
N ILE A 55 -2.52 -3.75 0.60
CA ILE A 55 -1.60 -2.86 1.34
C ILE A 55 -0.27 -3.55 1.64
N ASN A 56 0.83 -2.80 1.54
CA ASN A 56 2.16 -3.29 1.88
C ASN A 56 2.97 -2.28 2.71
N GLY A 57 3.79 -2.82 3.62
CA GLY A 57 4.84 -2.10 4.34
C GLY A 57 4.59 -1.96 5.84
N GLY A 58 5.52 -2.45 6.66
CA GLY A 58 5.54 -2.21 8.11
C GLY A 58 4.65 -3.12 8.96
N PHE A 59 4.25 -4.29 8.45
CA PHE A 59 3.49 -5.28 9.22
C PHE A 59 4.44 -6.36 9.75
N HIS A 60 4.41 -6.57 11.07
CA HIS A 60 5.29 -7.50 11.78
C HIS A 60 4.51 -8.51 12.62
N LYS A 61 3.22 -8.29 12.85
CA LYS A 61 2.37 -9.17 13.67
C LYS A 61 1.11 -9.55 12.93
N THR A 62 0.69 -10.82 13.08
CA THR A 62 -0.55 -11.34 12.48
C THR A 62 -1.79 -10.58 12.94
N SER A 63 -1.78 -10.01 14.14
CA SER A 63 -2.87 -9.16 14.66
C SER A 63 -3.05 -7.88 13.85
N GLU A 64 -1.96 -7.27 13.38
CA GLU A 64 -2.00 -6.07 12.53
C GLU A 64 -2.64 -6.41 11.18
N LEU A 65 -2.30 -7.58 10.62
CA LEU A 65 -2.84 -8.04 9.33
C LEU A 65 -4.36 -8.13 9.37
N ARG A 66 -4.94 -8.71 10.43
CA ARG A 66 -6.40 -8.83 10.58
C ARG A 66 -7.09 -7.47 10.55
N GLN A 67 -6.55 -6.49 11.28
CA GLN A 67 -7.09 -5.12 11.29
C GLN A 67 -7.05 -4.46 9.92
N GLN A 68 -6.05 -4.78 9.08
CA GLN A 68 -5.98 -4.25 7.73
C GLN A 68 -7.01 -4.88 6.80
N LEU A 69 -7.28 -6.19 6.95
CA LEU A 69 -8.22 -6.90 6.10
C LEU A 69 -9.66 -6.43 6.27
N ASP A 70 -9.97 -5.69 7.33
CA ASP A 70 -11.25 -4.99 7.49
C ASP A 70 -11.37 -3.73 6.59
N LEU A 71 -10.26 -3.25 6.02
CA LEU A 71 -10.16 -1.97 5.30
C LEU A 71 -9.68 -2.11 3.84
N VAL A 72 -9.03 -3.21 3.49
CA VAL A 72 -8.47 -3.49 2.15
C VAL A 72 -8.60 -4.97 1.80
N ASP A 73 -8.49 -5.29 0.51
CA ASP A 73 -8.69 -6.65 0.00
C ASP A 73 -7.55 -7.62 0.31
N GLY A 74 -6.38 -7.11 0.71
CA GLY A 74 -5.25 -7.96 1.06
C GLY A 74 -4.12 -7.23 1.76
N VAL A 75 -3.24 -8.01 2.39
CA VAL A 75 -1.99 -7.52 2.98
C VAL A 75 -0.81 -8.30 2.41
N MET A 76 0.16 -7.59 1.85
CA MET A 76 1.44 -8.20 1.47
C MET A 76 2.46 -7.97 2.59
N VAL A 77 3.01 -9.06 3.10
CA VAL A 77 4.09 -9.04 4.10
C VAL A 77 5.43 -9.14 3.38
N GLY A 78 6.35 -8.23 3.75
CA GLY A 78 7.70 -8.17 3.19
C GLY A 78 8.72 -8.70 4.19
N ARG A 79 9.76 -7.90 4.42
CA ARG A 79 10.80 -8.21 5.40
C ARG A 79 10.42 -7.67 6.77
N GLU A 80 10.86 -8.40 7.80
CA GLU A 80 10.99 -7.91 9.17
C GLU A 80 12.14 -6.89 9.29
#